data_AF-A0A921F108-F1
#
_entry.id   AF-A0A921F108-F1
#
_cell.length_a   1.000
_cell.length_b   1.000
_cell.length_c   1.000
_cell.angle_alpha   90.00
_cell.angle_beta   90.00
_cell.angle_gamma   90.00
#
_symmetry.space_group_name_H-M   'P 1'
#
loop_
_entity.id
_entity.type
_entity.pdbx_description
1 polymer ?
#
loop_
_entity_poly.entity_id
_entity_poly.type
_entity_poly.pdbx_seq_one_letter_code
_entity_poly.pdbx_strand_id
1 'polypeptide(L)'
;GGGDFVTTMLRLESERDTVNVVDDQWGSPTFACDLAEGLLRLAARLASGDGALEGAVLNATGGGRATWHDLAAEAFALAGADRARVLPVGTDEFPRPATRPSFSVLGDSEWRRAGLLPLPHWRDGLRRAFTMAR
;
A
#
# COMPACT_ATOMS: atom_id res chain seq x y z
N GLY A 1 10.51 -16.71 6.52
CA GLY A 1 10.79 -15.62 5.57
C GLY A 1 9.46 -15.09 5.10
N GLY A 2 9.04 -13.95 5.62
CA GLY A 2 7.75 -13.36 5.28
C GLY A 2 7.64 -12.06 6.06
N GLY A 3 7.92 -10.96 5.39
CA GLY A 3 7.82 -9.62 5.94
C GLY A 3 7.42 -8.69 4.81
N ASP A 4 6.51 -7.78 5.10
CA ASP A 4 6.17 -6.70 4.19
C ASP A 4 7.19 -5.55 4.30
N PHE A 5 6.99 -4.53 3.47
CA PHE A 5 7.85 -3.35 3.44
C PHE A 5 7.84 -2.59 4.78
N VAL A 6 6.66 -2.39 5.39
CA VAL A 6 6.51 -1.65 6.65
C VAL A 6 7.24 -2.37 7.78
N THR A 7 7.04 -3.69 7.91
CA THR A 7 7.77 -4.52 8.88
C THR A 7 9.29 -4.40 8.68
N THR A 8 9.75 -4.37 7.43
CA THR A 8 11.17 -4.17 7.12
C THR A 8 11.67 -2.78 7.55
N MET A 9 10.89 -1.73 7.31
CA MET A 9 11.26 -0.35 7.69
C MET A 9 11.35 -0.19 9.21
N LEU A 10 10.40 -0.76 9.96
CA LEU A 10 10.41 -0.73 11.43
C LEU A 10 11.61 -1.46 12.02
N ARG A 11 11.99 -2.60 11.42
CA ARG A 11 13.21 -3.29 11.82
C ARG A 11 14.45 -2.42 11.57
N LEU A 12 14.56 -1.81 10.38
CA LEU A 12 15.69 -0.94 10.04
C LEU A 12 15.76 0.32 10.91
N GLU A 13 14.61 0.85 11.33
CA GLU A 13 14.53 1.96 12.28
C GLU A 13 15.26 1.65 13.60
N SER A 14 15.09 0.42 14.10
CA SER A 14 15.75 -0.03 15.33
C SER A 14 17.24 -0.35 15.17
N GLU A 15 17.71 -0.54 13.93
CA GLU A 15 19.07 -1.01 13.61
C GLU A 15 20.00 0.10 13.08
N ARG A 16 19.46 1.22 12.58
CA ARG A 16 20.22 2.23 11.83
C ARG A 16 19.81 3.65 12.17
N ASP A 17 20.77 4.57 12.19
CA ASP A 17 20.49 6.00 12.39
C ASP A 17 19.65 6.59 11.24
N THR A 18 19.93 6.20 9.99
CA THR A 18 19.18 6.64 8.81
C THR A 18 18.95 5.49 7.83
N VAL A 19 17.91 5.62 6.99
CA VAL A 19 17.55 4.64 5.96
C VAL A 19 17.26 5.35 4.64
N ASN A 20 17.96 4.98 3.58
CA ASN A 20 17.70 5.46 2.22
C ASN A 20 16.53 4.70 1.60
N VAL A 21 15.54 5.41 1.07
CA VAL A 21 14.32 4.82 0.50
C VAL A 21 13.92 5.56 -0.78
N VAL A 22 13.63 4.77 -1.81
CA VAL A 22 13.31 5.26 -3.16
C VAL A 22 12.09 6.20 -3.17
N ASP A 23 12.24 7.37 -3.79
CA ASP A 23 11.22 8.42 -3.84
C ASP A 23 10.63 8.68 -5.25
N ASP A 24 11.14 8.00 -6.28
CA ASP A 24 10.71 8.16 -7.68
C ASP A 24 9.84 7.00 -8.19
N GLN A 25 9.46 6.06 -7.31
CA GLN A 25 8.53 4.96 -7.59
C GLN A 25 7.19 5.18 -6.87
N TRP A 26 6.14 5.47 -7.63
CA TRP A 26 4.79 5.72 -7.14
C TRP A 26 3.93 4.45 -7.16
N GLY A 27 3.12 4.25 -6.13
CA GLY A 27 2.13 3.18 -6.05
C GLY A 27 1.00 3.49 -5.08
N SER A 28 0.22 2.45 -4.73
CA SER A 28 -0.93 2.54 -3.84
C SER A 28 -0.79 1.52 -2.71
N PRO A 29 -0.17 1.89 -1.57
CA PRO A 29 -0.03 0.98 -0.44
C PRO A 29 -1.40 0.48 0.01
N THR A 30 -1.54 -0.83 0.11
CA THR A 30 -2.84 -1.48 0.34
C THR A 30 -2.76 -2.31 1.61
N PHE A 31 -3.62 -2.00 2.58
CA PHE A 31 -3.71 -2.79 3.80
C PHE A 31 -4.50 -4.08 3.52
N ALA A 32 -3.94 -5.22 3.89
CA ALA A 32 -4.51 -6.53 3.56
C ALA A 32 -5.94 -6.73 4.11
N CYS A 33 -6.25 -6.22 5.30
CA CYS A 33 -7.60 -6.32 5.86
C CYS A 33 -8.63 -5.51 5.07
N ASP A 34 -8.26 -4.33 4.57
CA ASP A 34 -9.15 -3.53 3.73
C ASP A 34 -9.42 -4.23 2.38
N LEU A 35 -8.38 -4.82 1.80
CA LEU A 35 -8.53 -5.61 0.59
C LEU A 35 -9.42 -6.83 0.83
N ALA A 36 -9.22 -7.56 1.93
CA ALA A 36 -10.05 -8.69 2.29
C ALA A 36 -11.53 -8.29 2.45
N GLU A 37 -11.81 -7.18 3.13
CA GLU A 37 -13.18 -6.66 3.25
C GLU A 37 -13.78 -6.29 1.89
N GLY A 38 -13.00 -5.63 1.02
CA GLY A 38 -13.42 -5.34 -0.36
C GLY A 38 -13.76 -6.60 -1.15
N LEU A 39 -12.92 -7.63 -1.07
CA LEU A 39 -13.14 -8.92 -1.75
C LEU A 39 -14.38 -9.65 -1.22
N LEU A 40 -14.66 -9.60 0.09
CA LEU A 40 -15.87 -10.18 0.67
C LEU A 40 -17.14 -9.47 0.16
N ARG A 41 -17.10 -8.14 0.03
CA ARG A 41 -18.21 -7.37 -0.56
C ARG A 41 -18.43 -7.72 -2.03
N LEU A 42 -17.36 -7.86 -2.81
CA LEU A 42 -17.43 -8.33 -4.20
C LEU A 42 -18.04 -9.75 -4.28
N ALA A 43 -17.59 -10.67 -3.43
CA ALA A 43 -18.12 -12.04 -3.39
C ALA A 43 -19.63 -12.06 -3.06
N ALA A 44 -20.07 -11.24 -2.11
CA ALA A 44 -21.49 -11.12 -1.77
C ALA A 44 -22.33 -10.57 -2.94
N ARG A 45 -21.80 -9.62 -3.72
CA ARG A 45 -22.45 -9.10 -4.93
C ARG A 45 -22.60 -10.18 -5.99
N LEU A 46 -21.53 -10.92 -6.29
CA LEU A 46 -21.57 -12.05 -7.22
C LEU A 46 -22.60 -13.10 -6.79
N ALA A 47 -22.61 -13.46 -5.50
CA ALA A 47 -23.56 -14.42 -4.95
C ALA A 47 -25.03 -13.95 -5.02
N SER A 48 -25.29 -12.64 -5.12
CA SER A 48 -26.65 -12.11 -5.28
C SER A 48 -27.22 -12.24 -6.70
N GLY A 49 -26.45 -12.80 -7.64
CA GLY A 49 -26.87 -12.98 -9.04
C GLY A 49 -26.57 -11.76 -9.93
N ASP A 50 -25.68 -10.87 -9.52
CA ASP A 50 -25.25 -9.74 -10.33
C ASP A 50 -24.26 -10.18 -11.42
N GLY A 51 -24.80 -10.71 -12.52
CA GLY A 51 -24.03 -11.19 -13.67
C GLY A 51 -23.20 -10.09 -14.36
N ALA A 52 -23.43 -8.81 -14.07
CA ALA A 52 -22.64 -7.71 -14.63
C ALA A 52 -21.18 -7.71 -14.14
N LEU A 53 -20.87 -8.44 -13.07
CA LEU A 53 -19.52 -8.57 -12.50
C LEU A 53 -18.80 -9.84 -12.97
N GLU A 54 -19.47 -10.75 -13.67
CA GLU A 54 -18.86 -11.98 -14.16
C GLU A 54 -17.81 -11.68 -15.23
N GLY A 55 -16.58 -12.17 -15.01
CA GLY A 55 -15.44 -11.93 -15.91
C GLY A 55 -14.88 -10.49 -15.85
N ALA A 56 -15.38 -9.63 -14.96
CA ALA A 56 -14.88 -8.27 -14.83
C ALA A 56 -13.45 -8.25 -14.26
N VAL A 57 -12.60 -7.37 -14.82
CA VAL A 57 -11.26 -7.09 -14.29
C VAL A 57 -11.34 -5.80 -13.47
N LEU A 58 -11.09 -5.92 -12.16
CA LEU A 58 -11.20 -4.81 -11.21
C LEU A 58 -9.88 -4.56 -10.49
N ASN A 59 -9.50 -3.30 -10.33
CA ASN A 59 -8.38 -2.90 -9.48
C ASN A 59 -8.88 -2.56 -8.07
N ALA A 60 -8.31 -3.18 -7.05
CA ALA A 60 -8.59 -2.90 -5.66
C ALA A 60 -7.28 -2.57 -4.92
N THR A 61 -7.04 -1.29 -4.67
CA THR A 61 -5.86 -0.81 -3.94
C THR A 61 -6.24 0.26 -2.93
N GLY A 62 -5.40 0.46 -1.91
CA GLY A 62 -5.59 1.54 -0.94
C GLY A 62 -5.70 2.90 -1.64
N GLY A 63 -6.65 3.71 -1.21
CA GLY A 63 -6.92 5.01 -1.82
C GLY A 63 -5.73 5.96 -1.74
N GLY A 64 -5.62 6.85 -2.73
CA GLY A 64 -4.50 7.77 -2.87
C GLY A 64 -3.28 7.13 -3.53
N ARG A 65 -2.14 7.80 -3.39
CA ARG A 65 -0.85 7.33 -3.89
C ARG A 65 0.25 7.67 -2.89
N ALA A 66 1.35 6.93 -2.97
CA ALA A 66 2.55 7.15 -2.17
C ALA A 66 3.78 6.67 -2.93
N THR A 67 4.94 7.26 -2.64
CA THR A 67 6.22 6.64 -2.93
C THR A 67 6.59 5.61 -1.86
N TRP A 68 7.66 4.83 -2.06
CA TRP A 68 8.19 3.99 -0.97
C TRP A 68 8.70 4.87 0.19
N HIS A 69 9.30 6.01 -0.12
CA HIS A 69 9.74 7.02 0.85
C HIS A 69 8.57 7.52 1.70
N ASP A 70 7.45 7.91 1.08
CA ASP A 70 6.24 8.36 1.78
C ASP A 70 5.74 7.31 2.79
N LEU A 71 5.69 6.05 2.37
CA LEU A 71 5.22 4.94 3.19
C LEU A 71 6.17 4.68 4.38
N ALA A 72 7.48 4.71 4.14
CA ALA A 72 8.48 4.51 5.18
C ALA A 72 8.47 5.66 6.21
N ALA A 73 8.42 6.91 5.74
CA ALA A 73 8.37 8.09 6.60
C ALA A 73 7.09 8.11 7.46
N GLU A 74 5.94 7.71 6.91
CA GLU A 74 4.70 7.59 7.70
C GLU A 74 4.80 6.45 8.73
N ALA A 75 5.40 5.30 8.37
CA ALA A 75 5.62 4.20 9.30
C ALA A 75 6.52 4.60 10.48
N PHE A 76 7.61 5.34 10.22
CA PHE A 76 8.47 5.89 11.27
C PHE A 76 7.69 6.84 12.19
N ALA A 77 6.89 7.74 11.61
CA ALA A 77 6.07 8.66 12.39
C ALA A 77 5.11 7.93 13.34
N LEU A 78 4.46 6.87 12.85
CA LEU A 78 3.51 6.07 13.63
C LEU A 78 4.20 5.22 14.72
N ALA A 79 5.48 4.86 14.52
CA ALA A 79 6.31 4.23 15.54
C ALA A 79 6.84 5.22 16.60
N GLY A 80 6.64 6.53 16.39
CA GLY A 80 7.20 7.58 17.26
C GLY A 80 8.66 7.95 16.92
N ALA A 81 9.18 7.49 15.79
CA ALA A 81 10.51 7.82 15.29
C ALA A 81 10.50 9.09 14.42
N ASP A 82 11.66 9.73 14.28
CA ASP A 82 11.83 10.89 13.42
C ASP A 82 11.74 10.51 11.92
N ARG A 83 10.79 11.12 11.22
CA ARG A 83 10.56 10.93 9.78
C ARG A 83 11.76 11.34 8.94
N ALA A 84 12.55 12.31 9.40
CA ALA A 84 13.72 12.81 8.68
C ALA A 84 14.86 11.79 8.59
N ARG A 85 14.80 10.70 9.37
CA ARG A 85 15.73 9.56 9.26
C ARG A 85 15.51 8.73 8.00
N VAL A 86 14.38 8.91 7.31
CA VAL A 86 14.11 8.28 6.00
C VAL A 86 14.57 9.24 4.91
N LEU A 87 15.72 8.95 4.30
CA LEU A 87 16.35 9.80 3.29
C LEU A 87 15.85 9.40 1.89
N PRO A 88 15.38 10.37 1.08
CA PRO A 88 14.96 10.10 -0.29
C PRO A 88 16.17 9.82 -1.18
N VAL A 89 16.00 8.91 -2.13
CA VAL A 89 17.00 8.51 -3.13
C VAL A 89 16.31 8.12 -4.44
N GLY A 90 17.04 8.21 -5.55
CA GLY A 90 16.56 7.76 -6.85
C GLY A 90 16.58 6.23 -7.02
N THR A 91 15.83 5.72 -7.99
CA THR A 91 15.87 4.30 -8.37
C THR A 91 17.26 3.86 -8.85
N ASP A 92 18.04 4.77 -9.44
CA ASP A 92 19.41 4.56 -9.92
C ASP A 92 20.40 4.21 -8.81
N GLU A 93 20.14 4.66 -7.57
CA GLU A 93 20.93 4.30 -6.39
C GLU A 93 20.64 2.88 -5.86
N PHE A 94 19.56 2.23 -6.34
CA PHE A 94 19.15 0.88 -5.95
C PHE A 94 18.93 -0.03 -7.16
N PRO A 95 20.01 -0.38 -7.91
CA PRO A 95 19.90 -1.27 -9.05
C PRO A 95 19.41 -2.65 -8.59
N ARG A 96 18.30 -3.11 -9.16
CA ARG A 96 17.74 -4.44 -8.93
C ARG A 96 17.68 -5.22 -10.23
N PRO A 97 17.83 -6.56 -10.20
CA PRO A 97 17.72 -7.39 -11.40
C PRO A 97 16.37 -7.25 -12.12
N ALA A 98 15.29 -7.01 -11.36
CA ALA A 98 13.96 -6.76 -11.90
C ALA A 98 13.67 -5.25 -11.96
N THR A 99 13.40 -4.75 -13.16
CA THR A 99 12.94 -3.38 -13.38
C THR A 99 11.62 -3.13 -12.67
N ARG A 100 11.53 -2.03 -11.93
CA ARG A 100 10.28 -1.59 -11.32
C ARG A 100 9.71 -0.40 -12.09
N PRO A 101 8.40 -0.37 -12.33
CA PRO A 101 7.77 0.81 -12.92
C PRO A 101 7.92 2.01 -11.97
N SER A 102 8.23 3.18 -12.53
CA SER A 102 8.21 4.44 -11.79
C SER A 102 6.80 4.85 -11.36
N PHE A 103 5.76 4.32 -12.03
CA PHE A 103 4.37 4.60 -11.71
C PHE A 103 3.51 3.33 -11.79
N SER A 104 2.97 2.92 -10.64
CA SER A 104 2.15 1.71 -10.46
C SER A 104 0.83 1.96 -9.72
N VAL A 105 0.39 3.22 -9.67
CA VAL A 105 -0.91 3.59 -9.11
C VAL A 105 -2.01 3.03 -10.02
N LEU A 106 -2.91 2.23 -9.45
CA LEU A 106 -4.01 1.62 -10.20
C LEU A 106 -5.31 2.42 -10.01
N GLY A 107 -5.96 2.76 -11.13
CA GLY A 107 -7.26 3.42 -11.10
C GLY A 107 -8.38 2.47 -10.66
N ASP A 108 -9.28 2.95 -9.80
CA ASP A 108 -10.40 2.19 -9.22
C ASP A 108 -11.75 2.47 -9.92
N SER A 109 -11.72 2.98 -11.16
CA SER A 109 -12.93 3.39 -11.89
C SER A 109 -13.89 2.23 -12.14
N GLU A 110 -13.39 1.05 -12.55
CA GLU A 110 -14.23 -0.14 -12.73
C GLU A 110 -14.76 -0.67 -11.39
N TRP A 111 -13.95 -0.63 -10.33
CA TRP A 111 -14.38 -0.99 -8.98
C TRP A 111 -15.57 -0.12 -8.52
N ARG A 112 -15.49 1.19 -8.76
CA ARG A 112 -16.58 2.13 -8.46
C ARG A 112 -17.81 1.92 -9.34
N ARG A 113 -17.62 1.69 -10.65
CA ARG A 113 -18.72 1.39 -11.59
C ARG A 113 -19.46 0.10 -11.23
N ALA A 114 -18.76 -0.87 -10.66
CA ALA A 114 -19.34 -2.09 -10.08
C ALA A 114 -20.16 -1.84 -8.80
N GLY A 115 -20.29 -0.59 -8.35
CA GLY A 115 -21.04 -0.23 -7.13
C GLY A 115 -20.32 -0.61 -5.84
N LEU A 116 -19.03 -0.99 -5.91
CA LEU A 116 -18.23 -1.33 -4.75
C LEU A 116 -17.68 -0.07 -4.09
N LEU A 117 -17.70 -0.06 -2.76
CA LEU A 117 -17.12 1.02 -1.98
C LEU A 117 -15.60 1.05 -2.17
N PRO A 118 -14.99 2.21 -2.45
CA PRO A 118 -13.54 2.34 -2.57
C PRO A 118 -12.84 1.88 -1.30
N LEU A 119 -11.64 1.32 -1.45
CA LEU A 119 -10.80 1.00 -0.31
C LEU A 119 -10.37 2.31 0.40
N PRO A 120 -10.19 2.28 1.73
CA PRO A 120 -9.75 3.44 2.51
C PRO A 120 -8.41 4.01 2.01
N HIS A 121 -8.15 5.28 2.33
CA HIS A 121 -6.87 5.90 2.01
C HIS A 121 -5.72 5.13 2.68
N TRP A 122 -4.58 5.00 1.98
CA TRP A 122 -3.46 4.17 2.43
C TRP A 122 -2.95 4.53 3.83
N ARG A 123 -2.92 5.82 4.19
CA ARG A 123 -2.55 6.29 5.54
C ARG A 123 -3.48 5.75 6.63
N ASP A 124 -4.78 5.61 6.35
CA ASP A 124 -5.73 5.07 7.32
C ASP A 124 -5.55 3.56 7.47
N GLY A 125 -5.30 2.86 6.37
CA GLY A 125 -4.91 1.44 6.40
C GLY A 125 -3.65 1.21 7.22
N LEU A 126 -2.62 2.04 7.03
CA LEU A 126 -1.37 1.96 7.80
C LEU A 126 -1.60 2.21 9.29
N ARG A 127 -2.40 3.22 9.68
CA ARG A 127 -2.76 3.48 11.08
C ARG A 127 -3.47 2.29 11.72
N ARG A 128 -4.42 1.67 11.01
CA ARG A 128 -5.09 0.46 11.49
C ARG A 128 -4.12 -0.70 11.67
N ALA A 129 -3.21 -0.90 10.72
CA ALA A 129 -2.17 -1.94 10.82
C ALA A 129 -1.32 -1.78 12.09
N PHE A 130 -0.89 -0.55 12.43
CA PHE A 130 -0.16 -0.27 13.67
C PHE A 130 -0.99 -0.48 14.94
N THR A 131 -2.29 -0.19 14.87
CA THR A 131 -3.20 -0.39 16.02
C THR A 131 -3.43 -1.88 16.28
N MET A 132 -3.51 -2.71 15.23
CA MET A 132 -3.74 -4.16 15.35
C MET A 132 -2.48 -4.95 15.74
N ALA A 133 -1.29 -4.40 15.49
CA ALA A 133 -0.02 -5.03 15.83
C ALA A 133 0.43 -4.77 17.29
N ARG A 134 -0.34 -3.96 18.04
CA ARG A 134 -0.17 -3.72 19.48
C ARG A 134 -1.10 -4.62 20.30
#